data_AF-A0A537SDJ1-F1
#
_entry.id   AF-A0A537SDJ1-F1
#
_cell.length_a   1.000
_cell.length_b   1.000
_cell.length_c   1.000
_cell.angle_alpha   90.00
_cell.angle_beta   90.00
_cell.angle_gamma   90.00
#
_symmetry.space_group_name_H-M   'P 1'
#
loop_
_entity.id
_entity.type
_entity.pdbx_description
1 polymer ?
#
loop_
_entity_poly.entity_id
_entity_poly.type
_entity_poly.pdbx_seq_one_letter_code
_entity_poly.pdbx_strand_id
1 'polypeptide(L)'
;MDIAAELRPLLEKIDGFMSIERFESLYEPGKILSLSFFRDEAAVLAWRNTSEHRVAQAKGRGGIFSDYRLRVAGVIRDYGMNQRGQVPSDSRAVHRA
;
A
#
# COMPACT_ATOMS: atom_id res chain seq x y z
N MET A 1 -5.12 6.56 19.45
CA MET A 1 -4.67 5.18 19.17
C MET A 1 -4.65 5.02 17.67
N ASP A 2 -3.47 5.00 17.06
CA ASP A 2 -3.33 4.76 15.62
C ASP A 2 -3.21 3.25 15.43
N ILE A 3 -4.34 2.55 15.28
CA ILE A 3 -4.38 1.08 15.08
C ILE A 3 -3.46 0.64 13.95
N ALA A 4 -3.24 1.50 12.94
CA ALA A 4 -2.29 1.25 11.87
C ALA A 4 -0.84 1.12 12.39
N ALA A 5 -0.43 1.93 13.37
CA ALA A 5 0.90 1.87 13.98
C ALA A 5 1.10 0.57 14.77
N GLU A 6 0.05 0.08 15.44
CA GLU A 6 0.08 -1.20 16.18
C GLU A 6 0.22 -2.42 15.25
N LEU A 7 -0.34 -2.35 14.04
CA LEU A 7 -0.27 -3.43 13.05
C LEU A 7 1.07 -3.49 12.31
N ARG A 8 1.80 -2.38 12.23
CA ARG A 8 3.01 -2.28 11.41
C ARG A 8 4.06 -3.37 11.74
N PRO A 9 4.42 -3.64 13.00
CA PRO A 9 5.41 -4.69 13.32
C PRO A 9 4.94 -6.11 12.97
N LEU A 10 3.63 -6.33 12.84
CA LEU A 10 3.06 -7.62 12.44
C LEU A 10 3.05 -7.73 10.91
N LEU A 11 2.68 -6.64 10.24
CA LEU A 11 2.71 -6.55 8.77
C LEU A 11 4.14 -6.76 8.24
N GLU A 12 5.14 -6.19 8.89
CA GLU A 12 6.56 -6.36 8.54
C GLU A 12 7.06 -7.81 8.61
N LYS A 13 6.33 -8.71 9.29
CA LYS A 13 6.67 -10.14 9.39
C LYS A 13 6.01 -11.00 8.32
N ILE A 14 5.13 -10.45 7.48
CA ILE A 14 4.48 -11.19 6.42
C ILE A 14 5.48 -11.45 5.29
N ASP A 15 5.72 -12.72 4.96
CA ASP A 15 6.50 -13.05 3.77
C ASP A 15 5.87 -12.42 2.52
N GLY A 16 6.69 -11.72 1.75
CA GLY A 16 6.26 -10.97 0.57
C GLY A 16 5.75 -9.56 0.86
N PHE A 17 5.73 -9.09 2.11
CA PHE A 17 5.58 -7.65 2.38
C PHE A 17 6.81 -6.86 1.89
N MET A 18 6.59 -5.72 1.23
CA MET A 18 7.66 -4.87 0.72
C MET A 18 7.68 -3.51 1.41
N SER A 19 6.54 -2.82 1.45
CA SER A 19 6.45 -1.50 2.08
C SER A 19 5.01 -1.10 2.42
N ILE A 20 4.87 -0.14 3.33
CA ILE A 20 3.62 0.56 3.61
C ILE A 20 3.89 2.05 3.84
N GLU A 21 3.09 2.89 3.20
CA GLU A 21 3.17 4.34 3.29
C GLU A 21 1.77 4.91 3.55
N ARG A 22 1.70 6.05 4.26
CA ARG A 22 0.45 6.76 4.50
C ARG A 22 0.57 8.19 4.01
N PHE A 23 -0.42 8.60 3.23
CA PHE A 23 -0.52 9.95 2.68
C PHE A 23 -1.87 10.54 3.08
N GLU A 24 -1.90 11.84 3.34
CA GLU A 24 -3.14 12.60 3.45
C GLU A 24 -3.40 13.35 2.15
N SER A 25 -4.68 13.43 1.75
CA SER A 25 -5.08 14.20 0.58
C SER A 25 -4.82 15.69 0.81
N LEU A 26 -4.15 16.32 -0.15
CA LEU A 26 -3.96 17.78 -0.16
C LEU A 26 -5.25 18.56 -0.46
N TYR A 27 -6.25 17.90 -1.07
CA TYR A 27 -7.51 18.53 -1.50
C TYR A 27 -8.70 18.20 -0.60
N GLU A 28 -8.61 17.10 0.15
CA GLU A 28 -9.67 16.60 1.04
C GLU A 28 -9.06 16.29 2.41
N PRO A 29 -8.88 17.29 3.30
CA PRO A 29 -8.30 17.07 4.62
C PRO A 29 -9.01 15.94 5.39
N GLY A 30 -8.23 15.10 6.07
CA GLY A 30 -8.70 13.90 6.76
C GLY A 30 -8.86 12.66 5.88
N LYS A 31 -8.78 12.78 4.53
CA LYS A 31 -8.78 11.61 3.63
C LYS A 31 -7.39 10.99 3.55
N ILE A 32 -7.26 9.79 4.09
CA ILE A 32 -5.98 9.07 4.16
C ILE A 32 -5.91 7.96 3.09
N LEU A 33 -4.78 7.88 2.39
CA LEU A 33 -4.38 6.73 1.59
C LEU A 33 -3.35 5.91 2.37
N SER A 34 -3.65 4.64 2.63
CA SER A 34 -2.64 3.66 3.02
C SER A 34 -2.25 2.87 1.77
N LEU A 35 -1.02 3.04 1.30
CA LEU A 35 -0.48 2.36 0.13
C LEU A 35 0.49 1.27 0.60
N SER A 36 0.20 0.01 0.27
CA SER A 36 1.05 -1.12 0.64
C SER A 36 1.49 -1.89 -0.60
N PHE A 37 2.77 -2.21 -0.67
CA PHE A 37 3.33 -3.06 -1.70
C PHE A 37 3.61 -4.45 -1.13
N PHE A 38 3.19 -5.45 -1.89
CA PHE A 38 3.46 -6.85 -1.66
C PHE A 38 4.00 -7.45 -2.94
N ARG A 39 4.83 -8.49 -2.80
CA ARG A 39 5.40 -9.26 -3.90
C ARG A 39 4.31 -9.84 -4.82
N ASP A 40 3.22 -10.33 -4.22
CA ASP A 40 2.15 -11.04 -4.92
C ASP A 40 0.83 -11.03 -4.13
N GLU A 41 -0.23 -11.52 -4.76
CA GLU A 41 -1.56 -11.61 -4.15
C GLU A 41 -1.60 -12.63 -2.99
N ALA A 42 -0.75 -13.65 -2.99
CA ALA A 42 -0.70 -14.62 -1.90
C ALA A 42 -0.24 -13.98 -0.59
N ALA A 43 0.75 -13.09 -0.64
CA ALA A 43 1.18 -12.30 0.51
C ALA A 43 0.06 -11.34 1.01
N VAL A 44 -0.69 -10.73 0.09
CA VAL A 44 -1.87 -9.92 0.43
C VAL A 44 -2.93 -10.76 1.15
N LEU A 45 -3.21 -11.96 0.68
CA LEU A 45 -4.16 -12.89 1.29
C LEU A 45 -3.69 -13.35 2.67
N ALA A 46 -2.40 -13.68 2.82
CA ALA A 46 -1.80 -14.04 4.10
C ALA A 46 -1.99 -12.92 5.12
N TRP A 47 -1.65 -11.67 4.76
CA TRP A 47 -1.86 -10.52 5.62
C TRP A 47 -3.34 -10.29 5.94
N ARG A 48 -4.22 -10.34 4.94
CA ARG A 48 -5.67 -10.14 5.10
C ARG A 48 -6.29 -11.14 6.07
N ASN A 49 -5.71 -12.33 6.21
CA ASN A 49 -6.25 -13.41 7.02
C ASN A 49 -5.66 -13.53 8.43
N THR A 50 -4.74 -12.65 8.83
CA THR A 50 -4.28 -12.60 10.23
C THR A 50 -5.39 -12.11 11.16
N SER A 51 -5.46 -12.66 12.37
CA SER A 51 -6.48 -12.30 13.36
C SER A 51 -6.39 -10.82 13.74
N GLU A 52 -5.20 -10.28 13.91
CA GLU A 52 -4.96 -8.89 14.28
C GLU A 52 -5.45 -7.94 13.20
N HIS A 53 -5.19 -8.26 11.93
CA HIS A 53 -5.70 -7.46 10.83
C HIS A 53 -7.23 -7.56 10.70
N ARG A 54 -7.84 -8.73 10.95
CA ARG A 54 -9.30 -8.87 10.99
C ARG A 54 -9.94 -8.05 12.10
N VAL A 55 -9.34 -8.02 13.29
CA VAL A 55 -9.79 -7.17 14.41
C VAL A 55 -9.72 -5.70 14.01
N ALA A 56 -8.62 -5.26 13.40
CA ALA A 56 -8.49 -3.90 12.93
C ALA A 56 -9.50 -3.54 11.83
N GLN A 57 -9.79 -4.45 10.90
CA GLN A 57 -10.86 -4.25 9.90
C GLN A 57 -12.23 -4.12 10.54
N ALA A 58 -12.53 -4.92 11.57
CA ALA A 58 -13.79 -4.82 12.31
C ALA A 58 -13.92 -3.46 13.01
N LYS A 59 -12.86 -2.99 13.68
CA LYS A 59 -12.82 -1.65 14.29
C LYS A 59 -12.97 -0.55 13.23
N GLY A 60 -12.29 -0.70 12.10
CA GLY A 60 -12.38 0.20 10.94
C GLY A 60 -13.83 0.40 10.46
N ARG A 61 -14.52 -0.72 10.22
CA ARG A 61 -15.94 -0.75 9.81
C ARG A 61 -16.90 -0.30 10.93
N GLY A 62 -16.51 -0.49 12.18
CA GLY A 62 -17.32 -0.16 13.37
C GLY A 62 -17.35 1.32 13.74
N GLY A 63 -16.80 2.21 12.92
CA GLY A 63 -16.96 3.67 13.09
C GLY A 63 -15.67 4.48 13.17
N ILE A 64 -14.50 3.90 12.90
CA ILE A 64 -13.25 4.68 12.78
C ILE A 64 -13.23 5.49 11.49
N PHE A 65 -13.74 4.92 10.39
CA PHE A 65 -13.86 5.60 9.11
C PHE A 65 -15.32 5.95 8.84
N SER A 66 -15.58 7.15 8.33
CA SER A 66 -16.89 7.52 7.79
C SER A 66 -17.21 6.76 6.50
N ASP A 67 -16.19 6.47 5.68
CA ASP A 67 -16.23 5.62 4.49
C ASP A 67 -14.81 5.11 4.16
N TYR A 68 -14.70 4.03 3.39
CA TYR A 68 -13.42 3.57 2.84
C TYR A 68 -13.58 2.69 1.58
N ARG A 69 -12.52 2.63 0.78
CA ARG A 69 -12.42 1.76 -0.39
C ARG A 69 -11.08 1.05 -0.44
N LEU A 70 -11.11 -0.25 -0.75
CA LEU A 70 -9.91 -1.03 -1.04
C LEU A 70 -9.76 -1.21 -2.56
N ARG A 71 -8.52 -1.14 -3.04
CA ARG A 71 -8.15 -1.48 -4.42
C ARG A 71 -6.90 -2.36 -4.37
N VAL A 72 -6.92 -3.44 -5.15
CA VAL A 72 -5.78 -4.33 -5.36
C VAL A 72 -5.45 -4.27 -6.84
N ALA A 73 -4.20 -3.98 -7.17
CA ALA A 73 -3.74 -3.81 -8.54
C ALA A 73 -2.30 -4.34 -8.66
N GLY A 74 -1.96 -4.86 -9.85
CA GLY A 74 -0.60 -5.25 -10.19
C GLY A 74 0.20 -4.07 -10.73
N VAL A 75 1.49 -4.01 -10.37
CA VAL A 75 2.44 -3.03 -10.91
C VAL A 75 2.93 -3.54 -12.27
N ILE A 76 2.57 -2.84 -13.35
CA ILE A 76 2.97 -3.22 -14.72
C ILE A 76 4.41 -2.76 -15.00
N ARG A 77 4.80 -1.61 -14.44
CA ARG A 77 6.15 -1.05 -14.53
C ARG A 77 6.49 -0.28 -13.27
N ASP A 78 7.73 -0.41 -12.81
CA ASP A 78 8.32 0.37 -11.72
C ASP A 78 9.69 0.90 -12.16
N TYR A 79 9.81 2.22 -12.24
CA TYR A 79 11.05 2.90 -12.61
C TYR A 79 11.09 4.30 -12.00
N GLY A 80 12.30 4.72 -11.64
CA GLY A 80 12.57 6.02 -11.06
C GLY A 80 13.51 6.84 -11.93
N MET A 81 13.91 7.99 -11.39
CA MET A 81 14.93 8.85 -12.01
C MET A 81 16.21 8.08 -12.34
N ASN A 82 16.63 7.20 -11.43
CA ASN A 82 17.88 6.43 -11.55
C ASN A 82 17.65 4.98 -11.99
N GLN A 83 16.60 4.32 -11.49
CA GLN A 83 16.26 2.94 -11.86
C GLN A 83 15.48 2.92 -13.17
N ARG A 84 16.20 2.98 -14.29
CA ARG A 84 15.60 3.15 -15.62
C ARG A 84 15.27 1.86 -16.38
N GLY A 85 15.44 0.69 -15.75
CA GLY A 85 15.31 -0.62 -16.39
C GLY A 85 13.98 -0.83 -17.10
N GLN A 86 12.87 -0.35 -16.51
CA GLN A 86 11.51 -0.54 -17.02
C GLN A 86 10.96 0.66 -17.80
N VAL A 87 11.76 1.69 -18.05
CA VAL A 87 11.29 2.92 -18.73
C VAL A 87 10.86 2.61 -20.17
N PRO A 88 9.70 3.09 -20.62
CA PRO A 88 9.29 2.99 -22.02
C PRO A 88 10.33 3.58 -23.00
N SER A 89 10.43 3.03 -24.22
CA SER A 89 11.45 3.43 -25.20
C SER A 89 11.31 4.89 -25.65
N ASP A 90 10.09 5.36 -25.83
CA ASP A 90 9.73 6.75 -26.12
C ASP A 90 10.18 7.70 -24.99
N SER A 91 9.89 7.35 -23.73
CA SER A 91 10.33 8.13 -22.57
C SER A 91 11.87 8.15 -22.43
N ARG A 92 12.56 7.06 -22.77
CA ARG A 92 14.04 7.03 -22.82
C ARG A 92 14.63 7.95 -23.89
N ALA A 93 13.98 8.04 -25.04
CA ALA A 93 14.45 8.87 -26.14
C ALA A 93 14.38 10.37 -25.79
N VAL A 94 13.31 10.80 -25.12
CA VAL A 94 13.12 12.21 -24.72
C VAL A 94 13.98 12.59 -23.52
N HIS A 95 14.08 11.72 -22.52
CA HIS A 95 14.80 11.99 -21.27
C HIS A 95 16.10 11.18 -21.21
N ARG A 96 17.00 11.34 -22.20
CA ARG A 96 18.37 10.82 -22.06
C ARG A 96 19.03 11.52 -20.88
N ALA A 97 19.44 10.72 -19.90
CA ALA A 97 20.27 11.18 -18.80
C ALA A 97 21.66 11.51 -19.35
#